data_AF-A0AAD1T962-F1
#
_entry.id   AF-A0AAD1T962-F1
#
_cell.length_a   1.000
_cell.length_b   1.000
_cell.length_c   1.000
_cell.angle_alpha   90.00
_cell.angle_beta   90.00
_cell.angle_gamma   90.00
#
_symmetry.space_group_name_H-M   'P 1'
#
loop_
_entity.id
_entity.type
_entity.pdbx_description
1 polymer ?
#
loop_
_entity_poly.entity_id
_entity_poly.type
_entity_poly.pdbx_seq_one_letter_code
_entity_poly.pdbx_strand_id
1 'polypeptide(L)'
;KSGFCPSKKSDNVAATEESLVKPFPKPKCQSDKDCSGLMKCCGGRCVKPIKEHAGFCPINEEISCIITPDKPLCSTDADCKKNEKCCLSKSKNRMQCVPALKGKS
;
A
#
# COMPACT_ATOMS: atom_id res chain seq x y z
N LYS A 1 -8.32 -0.48 12.83
CA LYS A 1 -7.50 0.76 12.87
C LYS A 1 -7.32 1.30 11.46
N SER A 2 -7.44 2.61 11.26
CA SER A 2 -7.45 3.26 9.94
C SER A 2 -6.07 3.32 9.29
N GLY A 3 -6.04 3.47 7.96
CA GLY A 3 -4.80 3.52 7.17
C GLY A 3 -4.26 2.15 6.75
N PHE A 4 -3.15 2.16 6.02
CA PHE A 4 -2.62 0.98 5.32
C PHE A 4 -1.25 0.57 5.86
N CYS A 5 -0.92 -0.72 5.70
CA CYS A 5 0.44 -1.19 5.96
C CYS A 5 1.40 -0.54 4.97
N PRO A 6 2.57 -0.05 5.42
CA PRO A 6 3.59 0.40 4.49
C PRO A 6 4.00 -0.75 3.58
N SER A 7 3.90 -0.54 2.28
CA SER A 7 4.46 -1.47 1.29
C SER A 7 5.95 -1.58 1.57
N LYS A 8 6.42 -2.79 1.92
CA LYS A 8 7.87 -3.03 2.00
C LYS A 8 8.41 -2.75 0.60
N LYS A 9 9.43 -1.89 0.46
CA LYS A 9 10.28 -1.96 -0.72
C LYS A 9 10.75 -3.42 -0.78
N SER A 10 10.63 -4.05 -1.94
CA SER A 10 11.08 -5.42 -2.12
C SER A 10 12.60 -5.42 -1.98
N ASP A 11 13.09 -5.48 -0.75
CA ASP A 11 14.44 -5.92 -0.47
C ASP A 11 14.45 -7.37 -0.91
N ASN A 12 15.01 -7.61 -2.09
CA ASN A 12 15.20 -8.93 -2.65
C ASN A 12 16.23 -9.64 -1.75
N VAL A 13 15.77 -10.10 -0.58
CA VAL A 13 16.49 -11.10 0.19
C VAL A 13 16.35 -12.36 -0.64
N ALA A 14 17.35 -12.59 -1.48
CA ALA A 14 17.57 -13.88 -2.09
C ALA A 14 17.60 -14.88 -0.95
N ALA A 15 16.60 -15.77 -0.93
CA ALA A 15 16.62 -16.91 -0.04
C ALA A 15 17.78 -17.80 -0.50
N THR A 16 18.97 -17.57 0.06
CA THR A 16 20.08 -18.51 -0.06
C THR A 16 19.72 -19.75 0.74
N GLU A 17 19.92 -20.92 0.13
CA GLU A 17 19.67 -22.29 0.63
C GLU A 17 20.33 -22.65 1.99
N GLU A 18 20.93 -21.69 2.69
CA GLU A 18 21.52 -21.85 4.03
C GLU A 18 20.52 -21.57 5.18
N SER A 19 19.29 -21.15 4.88
CA SER A 19 18.33 -20.65 5.88
C SER A 19 17.28 -21.67 6.36
N LEU A 20 17.59 -22.98 6.39
CA LEU A 20 16.64 -24.02 6.82
C LEU A 20 16.71 -24.38 8.32
N VAL A 21 17.63 -23.80 9.12
CA VAL A 21 17.81 -24.18 10.55
C VAL A 21 17.48 -23.06 11.53
N LYS A 22 17.25 -21.81 11.07
CA LYS A 22 16.91 -20.72 11.99
C LYS A 22 15.39 -20.71 12.24
N PRO A 23 14.93 -20.89 13.49
CA PRO A 23 13.50 -20.76 13.79
C PRO A 23 13.04 -19.39 13.32
N PHE A 24 12.01 -19.36 12.48
CA PHE A 24 11.39 -18.12 12.04
C PHE A 24 11.04 -17.30 13.29
N PRO A 25 11.52 -16.05 13.42
CA PRO A 25 11.22 -15.24 14.59
C PRO A 25 9.71 -15.13 14.74
N LYS A 26 9.20 -15.51 15.91
CA LYS A 26 7.76 -15.48 16.19
C LYS A 26 7.22 -14.06 15.92
N PRO A 27 6.05 -13.94 15.26
CA PRO A 27 5.44 -12.64 15.00
C PRO A 27 5.09 -11.96 16.32
N LYS A 28 5.35 -10.66 16.42
CA LYS A 28 5.04 -9.83 17.61
C LYS A 28 3.57 -9.42 17.69
N CYS A 29 2.81 -9.64 16.62
CA CYS A 29 1.38 -9.40 16.53
C CYS A 29 0.78 -10.35 15.48
N GLN A 30 -0.49 -10.71 15.64
CA GLN A 30 -1.26 -11.47 14.65
C GLN A 30 -2.33 -10.60 13.98
N SER A 31 -2.76 -9.53 14.66
CA SER A 31 -3.81 -8.63 14.22
C SER A 31 -3.55 -7.21 14.74
N ASP A 32 -4.26 -6.22 14.18
CA ASP A 32 -4.22 -4.83 14.64
C ASP A 32 -4.55 -4.67 16.14
N LYS A 33 -5.29 -5.63 16.73
CA LYS A 33 -5.70 -5.60 18.13
C LYS A 33 -4.52 -5.84 19.09
N ASP A 34 -3.50 -6.58 18.65
CA ASP A 34 -2.29 -6.85 19.44
C ASP A 34 -1.40 -5.62 19.57
N CYS A 35 -1.62 -4.62 18.72
CA CYS A 35 -0.85 -3.39 18.70
C CYS A 35 -1.52 -2.31 19.55
N SER A 36 -0.75 -1.46 20.23
CA SER A 36 -1.28 -0.33 21.01
C SER A 36 -1.66 0.86 20.10
N GLY A 37 -2.54 1.75 20.61
CA GLY A 37 -2.89 3.01 19.94
C GLY A 37 -3.36 2.83 18.48
N LEU A 38 -2.85 3.66 17.58
CA LEU A 38 -3.21 3.65 16.15
C LEU A 38 -2.34 2.71 15.28
N MET A 39 -1.49 1.88 15.88
CA MET A 39 -0.53 1.01 15.17
C MET A 39 -1.21 -0.20 14.53
N LYS A 40 -0.85 -0.57 13.29
CA LYS A 40 -1.38 -1.77 12.60
C LYS A 40 -0.38 -2.93 12.64
N CYS A 41 -0.87 -4.16 12.58
CA CYS A 41 -0.01 -5.33 12.48
C CYS A 41 0.32 -5.63 11.01
N CYS A 42 1.59 -5.51 10.62
CA CYS A 42 2.05 -5.69 9.25
C CYS A 42 3.27 -6.63 9.24
N GLY A 43 3.14 -7.80 8.62
CA GLY A 43 4.21 -8.80 8.57
C GLY A 43 4.73 -9.24 9.94
N GLY A 44 3.82 -9.38 10.93
CA GLY A 44 4.15 -9.78 12.30
C GLY A 44 4.79 -8.70 13.16
N ARG A 45 4.72 -7.42 12.76
CA ARG A 45 5.21 -6.28 13.54
C ARG A 45 4.19 -5.15 13.61
N CYS A 46 4.09 -4.49 14.75
CA CYS A 46 3.28 -3.28 14.89
C CYS A 46 3.99 -2.10 14.23
N VAL A 47 3.35 -1.47 13.25
CA VAL A 47 3.89 -0.32 12.51
C VAL A 47 2.88 0.81 12.45
N LYS A 48 3.38 2.03 12.27
CA LYS A 48 2.54 3.20 12.07
C LYS A 48 1.91 3.12 10.68
N PRO A 49 0.57 3.16 10.56
CA PRO A 49 -0.08 3.08 9.27
C PRO A 49 0.23 4.29 8.39
N ILE A 50 0.31 4.08 7.09
CA ILE A 50 0.30 5.15 6.11
C ILE A 50 -1.13 5.70 6.04
N LYS A 51 -1.26 7.03 6.17
CA LYS A 51 -2.54 7.73 5.99
C LYS A 51 -2.81 7.95 4.52
N GLU A 52 -4.04 7.71 4.10
CA GLU A 52 -4.51 8.06 2.77
C GLU A 52 -4.53 9.60 2.59
N HIS A 53 -4.23 10.08 1.39
CA HIS A 53 -4.41 11.50 1.08
C HIS A 53 -5.90 11.81 0.94
N ALA A 54 -6.30 13.02 1.36
CA ALA A 54 -7.67 13.48 1.28
C ALA A 54 -8.16 13.58 -0.17
N GLY A 55 -9.48 13.43 -0.36
CA GLY A 55 -10.12 13.45 -1.68
C GLY A 55 -10.27 12.07 -2.30
N PHE A 56 -10.75 12.03 -3.53
CA PHE A 56 -11.13 10.80 -4.23
C PHE A 56 -10.38 10.65 -5.55
N CYS A 57 -10.17 9.40 -5.97
CA CYS A 57 -9.76 9.13 -7.35
C CYS A 57 -10.89 9.52 -8.32
N PRO A 58 -10.56 10.02 -9.52
CA PRO A 58 -11.57 10.20 -10.56
C PRO A 58 -12.26 8.86 -10.86
N ILE A 59 -13.60 8.90 -10.95
CA ILE A 59 -14.41 7.72 -11.23
C ILE A 59 -14.17 7.32 -12.69
N ASN A 60 -13.84 6.05 -12.88
CA ASN A 60 -13.78 5.44 -14.20
C ASN A 60 -14.82 4.30 -14.22
N GLU A 61 -15.95 4.55 -14.87
CA GLU A 61 -17.06 3.59 -15.03
C GLU A 61 -16.68 2.30 -15.81
N GLU A 62 -15.46 2.21 -16.34
CA GLU A 62 -15.01 1.17 -17.28
C GLU A 62 -13.86 0.31 -16.71
N ILE A 63 -13.63 0.34 -15.39
CA ILE A 63 -12.59 -0.49 -14.76
C ILE A 63 -13.08 -1.93 -14.67
N SER A 64 -12.90 -2.69 -15.76
CA SER A 64 -12.86 -4.16 -15.70
C SER A 64 -11.45 -4.61 -15.30
N CYS A 65 -11.34 -5.76 -14.64
CA CYS A 65 -10.10 -6.31 -14.06
C CYS A 65 -8.85 -6.01 -14.90
N ILE A 66 -8.00 -5.12 -14.40
CA ILE A 66 -6.91 -4.56 -15.19
C ILE A 66 -5.67 -5.44 -15.07
N ILE A 67 -5.34 -6.18 -16.14
CA ILE A 67 -4.02 -6.76 -16.30
C ILE A 67 -3.15 -5.70 -16.99
N THR A 68 -2.38 -4.94 -16.21
CA THR A 68 -1.45 -3.94 -16.73
C THR A 68 -0.10 -4.61 -17.02
N PRO A 69 0.40 -4.64 -18.25
CA PRO A 69 1.76 -5.13 -18.52
C PRO A 69 2.82 -4.21 -17.92
N ASP A 70 2.49 -2.93 -17.76
CA ASP A 70 3.40 -1.91 -17.23
C ASP A 70 3.45 -1.90 -15.70
N LYS A 71 4.65 -1.62 -15.19
CA LYS A 71 4.87 -1.44 -13.76
C LYS A 71 4.10 -0.21 -13.25
N PRO A 72 3.42 -0.30 -12.08
CA PRO A 72 2.79 0.86 -11.47
C PRO A 72 3.81 1.97 -11.17
N LEU A 73 3.44 3.23 -11.42
CA LEU A 73 4.29 4.40 -11.10
C LEU A 73 4.22 4.80 -9.62
N CYS A 74 3.12 4.46 -8.96
CA CYS A 74 2.91 4.62 -7.53
C CYS A 74 2.20 3.37 -7.02
N SER A 75 2.37 3.03 -5.74
CA SER A 75 1.64 1.94 -5.08
C SER A 75 0.62 2.47 -4.08
N THR A 76 0.89 3.63 -3.47
CA THR A 76 0.02 4.27 -2.49
C THR A 76 0.04 5.79 -2.65
N ASP A 77 -0.92 6.49 -2.06
CA ASP A 77 -0.96 7.96 -2.03
C ASP A 77 0.31 8.58 -1.46
N ALA A 78 1.00 7.87 -0.55
CA ALA A 78 2.26 8.35 0.04
C ALA A 78 3.44 8.39 -0.95
N ASP A 79 3.33 7.71 -2.10
CA ASP A 79 4.30 7.86 -3.20
C ASP A 79 4.05 9.14 -4.01
N CYS A 80 2.92 9.81 -3.80
CA CYS A 80 2.48 11.00 -4.51
C CYS A 80 2.61 12.26 -3.66
N LYS A 81 2.45 13.44 -4.28
CA LYS A 81 2.45 14.70 -3.53
C LYS A 81 1.19 14.80 -2.66
N LYS A 82 1.21 15.68 -1.65
CA LYS A 82 0.15 15.86 -0.64
C LYS A 82 -1.30 15.99 -1.18
N ASN A 83 -1.47 16.51 -2.40
CA ASN A 83 -2.79 16.73 -3.03
C ASN A 83 -3.06 15.78 -4.21
N GLU A 84 -2.26 14.74 -4.34
CA GLU A 84 -2.36 13.72 -5.37
C GLU A 84 -2.67 12.37 -4.73
N LYS A 85 -3.41 11.55 -5.46
CA LYS A 85 -3.73 10.18 -5.08
C LYS A 85 -3.16 9.22 -6.10
N CYS A 86 -2.80 8.04 -5.63
CA CYS A 86 -2.33 6.96 -6.49
C CYS A 86 -3.53 6.21 -7.06
N CYS A 87 -3.92 6.57 -8.27
CA CYS A 87 -5.14 6.06 -8.90
C CYS A 87 -4.82 5.33 -10.20
N LEU A 88 -5.72 4.43 -10.58
CA LEU A 88 -5.69 3.80 -11.89
C LEU A 88 -6.10 4.81 -12.97
N SER A 89 -5.18 5.13 -13.88
CA SER A 89 -5.44 6.07 -14.98
C SER A 89 -5.95 5.37 -16.23
N LYS A 90 -7.01 5.93 -16.86
CA LYS A 90 -7.57 5.43 -18.12
C LYS A 90 -6.54 5.42 -19.25
N SER A 91 -5.78 6.50 -19.41
CA SER A 91 -4.94 6.71 -20.60
C SER A 91 -3.76 5.76 -20.71
N LYS A 92 -3.29 5.22 -19.59
CA LYS A 92 -2.10 4.36 -19.54
C LYS A 92 -2.38 3.01 -18.90
N ASN A 93 -3.64 2.77 -18.49
CA ASN A 93 -4.07 1.56 -17.81
C ASN A 93 -3.04 1.16 -16.74
N ARG A 94 -2.70 2.08 -15.83
CA ARG A 94 -1.69 1.86 -14.78
C ARG A 94 -1.93 2.76 -13.59
N MET A 95 -1.40 2.36 -12.43
CA MET A 95 -1.37 3.21 -11.24
C MET A 95 -0.43 4.39 -11.46
N GLN A 96 -0.94 5.61 -11.26
CA GLN A 96 -0.17 6.84 -11.35
C GLN A 96 -0.73 7.91 -10.41
N CYS A 97 0.12 8.85 -10.02
CA CYS A 97 -0.30 10.00 -9.23
C CYS A 97 -1.17 10.92 -10.08
N VAL A 98 -2.38 11.20 -9.59
CA VAL A 98 -3.31 12.15 -10.21
C VAL A 98 -3.83 13.12 -9.16
N PRO A 99 -4.20 14.36 -9.53
CA PRO A 99 -4.82 15.30 -8.61
C PRO A 99 -6.06 14.69 -7.94
N ALA A 100 -6.14 14.83 -6.61
CA ALA A 100 -7.28 14.33 -5.85
C ALA A 100 -8.53 15.17 -6.16
N LEU A 101 -9.65 14.52 -6.44
CA LEU A 101 -10.93 15.21 -6.53
C LEU A 101 -11.41 15.58 -5.12
N LYS A 102 -11.76 16.84 -4.92
CA LYS A 102 -12.50 17.25 -3.72
C LYS A 102 -13.94 16.76 -3.87
N GLY A 103 -14.39 15.88 -2.97
CA GLY A 103 -15.81 15.56 -2.91
C GLY A 103 -16.60 16.83 -2.61
N LYS A 104 -17.71 17.05 -3.31
CA LYS A 104 -18.78 17.89 -2.77
C LYS A 104 -19.33 17.13 -1.56
N SER A 105 -19.15 17.70 -0.37
CA SER A 105 -19.80 17.25 0.86
C SER A 105 -21.32 17.30 0.73
#